data_AF-A0A955S7V4-F1
#
_entry.id   AF-A0A955S7V4-F1
#
_cell.length_a   1.000
_cell.length_b   1.000
_cell.length_c   1.000
_cell.angle_alpha   90.00
_cell.angle_beta   90.00
_cell.angle_gamma   90.00
#
_symmetry.space_group_name_H-M   'P 1'
#
loop_
_entity.id
_entity.type
_entity.pdbx_description
1 polymer ?
#
loop_
_entity_poly.entity_id
_entity_poly.type
_entity_poly.pdbx_seq_one_letter_code
_entity_poly.pdbx_strand_id
1 'polypeptide(L)'
;MSNTEIKLDWEPKSLAKYQEMICKIPLFHREIARQVVDKKAVINARERGAEFVGEQDIVRAFLTEVPKTFYSLMVRLFEEVGFDYKQFEEK
;
A
#
# COMPACT_ATOMS: atom_id res chain seq x y z
N MET A 1 12.11 -7.09 -26.57
CA MET A 1 10.80 -7.38 -25.96
C MET A 1 10.35 -6.09 -25.29
N SER A 2 9.28 -5.48 -25.78
CA SER A 2 8.79 -4.21 -25.24
C SER A 2 8.37 -4.45 -23.79
N ASN A 3 9.11 -3.87 -22.84
CA ASN A 3 8.69 -3.79 -21.44
C ASN A 3 7.50 -2.83 -21.39
N THR A 4 6.33 -3.31 -21.79
CA THR A 4 5.08 -2.64 -21.48
C THR A 4 4.87 -2.87 -20.00
N GLU A 5 5.39 -1.96 -19.16
CA GLU A 5 4.98 -1.88 -17.77
C GLU A 5 3.48 -1.61 -17.79
N ILE A 6 2.68 -2.67 -17.67
CA ILE A 6 1.23 -2.55 -17.53
C ILE A 6 1.01 -1.84 -16.19
N LYS A 7 0.89 -0.52 -16.25
CA LYS A 7 0.53 0.30 -15.11
C LYS A 7 -0.92 -0.09 -14.79
N LEU A 8 -1.11 -0.82 -13.69
CA LEU A 8 -2.45 -1.15 -13.21
C LEU A 8 -3.09 0.13 -12.70
N ASP A 9 -4.34 0.34 -13.08
CA ASP A 9 -5.14 1.40 -12.50
C ASP A 9 -5.49 1.06 -11.05
N TRP A 10 -5.72 2.11 -10.26
CA TRP A 10 -6.02 1.99 -8.83
C TRP A 10 -7.51 2.23 -8.60
N GLU A 11 -8.12 1.40 -7.77
CA GLU A 11 -9.51 1.60 -7.37
C GLU A 11 -9.62 2.97 -6.66
N PRO A 12 -10.50 3.89 -7.09
CA PRO A 12 -10.45 5.29 -6.65
C PRO A 12 -10.54 5.48 -5.14
N LYS A 13 -11.33 4.66 -4.44
CA LYS A 13 -11.45 4.72 -2.97
C LYS A 13 -10.16 4.26 -2.29
N SER A 14 -9.58 3.16 -2.75
CA SER A 14 -8.29 2.66 -2.29
C SER A 14 -7.16 3.68 -2.51
N LEU A 15 -7.13 4.32 -3.68
CA LEU A 15 -6.16 5.37 -4.00
C LEU A 15 -6.27 6.58 -3.07
N ALA A 16 -7.49 7.02 -2.75
CA ALA A 16 -7.71 8.15 -1.85
C ALA A 16 -7.16 7.86 -0.43
N LYS A 17 -7.46 6.68 0.13
CA LYS A 17 -6.92 6.25 1.43
C LYS A 17 -5.39 6.18 1.41
N TYR A 18 -4.82 5.65 0.33
CA TYR A 18 -3.38 5.58 0.16
C TYR A 18 -2.72 6.96 0.13
N GLN A 19 -3.29 7.90 -0.61
CA GLN A 19 -2.79 9.28 -0.66
C GLN A 19 -2.86 9.95 0.73
N GLU A 20 -3.95 9.73 1.46
CA GLU A 20 -4.08 10.21 2.84
C GLU A 20 -3.02 9.60 3.77
N MET A 21 -2.81 8.28 3.67
CA MET A 21 -1.79 7.55 4.40
C MET A 21 -0.40 8.15 4.18
N ILE A 22 -0.01 8.36 2.92
CA ILE A 22 1.28 8.97 2.57
C ILE A 22 1.40 10.40 3.14
N CYS A 23 0.33 11.19 3.11
CA CYS A 23 0.35 12.54 3.69
C CYS A 23 0.55 12.52 5.22
N LYS A 24 0.07 11.50 5.93
CA LYS A 24 0.22 11.37 7.38
C LYS A 24 1.57 10.81 7.81
N ILE A 25 2.29 10.11 6.93
CA ILE A 25 3.67 9.65 7.18
C ILE A 25 4.59 10.88 7.39
N PRO A 26 5.56 10.83 8.32
CA PRO A 26 6.54 11.91 8.51
C PRO A 26 7.27 12.24 7.20
N LEU A 27 7.46 13.53 6.91
CA LEU A 27 7.93 14.04 5.61
C LEU A 27 9.12 13.27 5.03
N PHE A 28 10.16 13.00 5.84
CA PHE A 28 11.37 12.31 5.41
C PHE A 28 11.16 10.86 4.96
N HIS A 29 10.06 10.21 5.37
CA HIS A 29 9.74 8.82 5.01
C HIS A 29 8.72 8.70 3.88
N ARG A 30 8.08 9.80 3.45
CA ARG A 30 6.98 9.74 2.47
C ARG A 30 7.45 9.21 1.11
N GLU A 31 8.60 9.68 0.65
CA GLU A 31 9.08 9.33 -0.69
C GLU A 31 9.49 7.86 -0.76
N ILE A 32 10.25 7.37 0.22
CA ILE A 32 10.62 5.96 0.28
C ILE A 32 9.38 5.06 0.44
N ALA A 33 8.41 5.46 1.27
CA ALA A 33 7.16 4.73 1.43
C ALA A 33 6.39 4.64 0.10
N ARG A 34 6.29 5.73 -0.68
CA ARG A 34 5.67 5.67 -2.01
C ARG A 34 6.35 4.68 -2.93
N GLN A 35 7.67 4.78 -3.04
CA GLN A 35 8.44 3.96 -3.97
C GLN A 35 8.26 2.46 -3.72
N VAL A 36 8.34 2.04 -2.44
CA VAL A 36 8.21 0.62 -2.09
C VAL A 36 6.76 0.15 -2.17
N VAL A 37 5.80 0.95 -1.69
CA VAL A 37 4.38 0.57 -1.67
C VAL A 37 3.76 0.59 -3.06
N ASP A 38 4.03 1.59 -3.90
CA ASP A 38 3.52 1.66 -5.28
C ASP A 38 3.93 0.41 -6.06
N LYS A 39 5.21 0.04 -5.97
CA LYS A 39 5.75 -1.13 -6.64
C LYS A 39 5.11 -2.41 -6.10
N LYS A 40 5.09 -2.58 -4.77
CA LYS A 40 4.62 -3.81 -4.15
C LYS A 40 3.11 -4.01 -4.29
N ALA A 41 2.31 -2.94 -4.24
CA ALA A 41 0.86 -3.02 -4.44
C ALA A 41 0.49 -3.49 -5.86
N VAL A 42 1.19 -2.99 -6.89
CA VAL A 42 1.01 -3.47 -8.28
C VAL A 42 1.39 -4.95 -8.40
N ILE A 43 2.48 -5.38 -7.77
CA ILE A 43 2.88 -6.80 -7.75
C ILE A 43 1.79 -7.65 -7.08
N ASN A 44 1.32 -7.26 -5.91
CA ASN A 44 0.28 -7.97 -5.16
C ASN A 44 -1.02 -8.11 -5.98
N ALA A 45 -1.44 -7.04 -6.68
CA ALA A 45 -2.62 -7.06 -7.54
C ALA A 45 -2.45 -8.01 -8.72
N ARG A 46 -1.27 -8.03 -9.37
CA ARG A 46 -0.96 -8.96 -10.46
C ARG A 46 -0.94 -10.41 -10.00
N GLU A 47 -0.32 -10.69 -8.85
CA GLU A 47 -0.27 -12.04 -8.26
C GLU A 47 -1.66 -12.56 -7.91
N ARG A 48 -2.57 -11.66 -7.53
CA ARG A 48 -3.99 -11.95 -7.29
C ARG A 48 -4.82 -12.09 -8.58
N GLY A 49 -4.24 -11.80 -9.75
CA GLY A 49 -4.95 -11.80 -11.04
C GLY A 49 -5.98 -10.68 -11.18
N ALA A 50 -5.76 -9.53 -10.53
CA ALA A 50 -6.68 -8.40 -10.54
C ALA A 50 -6.36 -7.40 -11.65
N GLU A 51 -7.41 -6.79 -12.20
CA GLU A 51 -7.31 -5.71 -13.18
C GLU A 51 -7.00 -4.34 -12.56
N PHE A 52 -7.25 -4.19 -11.25
CA PHE A 52 -7.04 -2.96 -10.50
C PHE A 52 -6.32 -3.22 -9.19
N VAL A 53 -5.48 -2.27 -8.77
CA VAL A 53 -4.91 -2.23 -7.42
C VAL A 53 -6.01 -1.83 -6.45
N GLY A 54 -6.29 -2.71 -5.49
CA GLY A 54 -7.27 -2.48 -4.44
C GLY A 54 -6.62 -2.39 -3.06
N GLU A 55 -7.47 -2.10 -2.07
CA GLU A 55 -7.08 -1.90 -0.67
C GLU A 55 -6.19 -3.02 -0.12
N GLN A 56 -6.55 -4.28 -0.35
CA GLN A 56 -5.78 -5.43 0.13
C GLN A 56 -4.34 -5.45 -0.38
N ASP A 57 -4.12 -4.99 -1.61
CA ASP A 57 -2.81 -5.02 -2.25
C ASP A 57 -1.91 -3.95 -1.63
N ILE A 58 -2.49 -2.80 -1.28
CA ILE A 58 -1.85 -1.66 -0.62
C ILE A 58 -1.50 -2.01 0.83
N VAL A 59 -2.47 -2.57 1.57
CA VAL A 59 -2.25 -2.95 2.96
C VAL A 59 -1.14 -4.00 3.07
N ARG A 60 -1.18 -5.04 2.23
CA ARG A 60 -0.12 -6.06 2.17
C ARG A 60 1.24 -5.48 1.79
N ALA A 61 1.26 -4.48 0.90
CA ALA A 61 2.49 -3.78 0.53
C ALA A 61 3.10 -3.04 1.73
N PHE A 62 2.31 -2.28 2.48
CA PHE A 62 2.79 -1.65 3.71
C PHE A 62 3.26 -2.67 4.75
N LEU A 63 2.48 -3.72 5.01
CA LEU A 63 2.85 -4.77 5.96
C LEU A 63 4.18 -5.45 5.56
N THR A 64 4.44 -5.63 4.27
CA THR A 64 5.66 -6.29 3.80
C THR A 64 6.87 -5.35 3.79
N GLU A 65 6.72 -4.13 3.30
CA GLU A 65 7.84 -3.23 3.00
C GLU A 65 8.22 -2.34 4.20
N VAL A 66 7.30 -2.09 5.13
CA VAL A 66 7.59 -1.25 6.29
C VAL A 66 8.39 -2.05 7.33
N PRO A 67 9.50 -1.51 7.84
CA PRO A 67 10.24 -2.16 8.92
C PRO A 67 9.38 -2.32 10.19
N LYS A 68 9.49 -3.47 10.86
CA LYS A 68 8.71 -3.79 12.08
C LYS A 68 8.78 -2.72 13.18
N THR A 69 9.90 -2.00 13.27
CA THR A 69 10.08 -0.87 14.21
C THR A 69 9.04 0.24 14.04
N PHE A 70 8.43 0.37 12.86
CA PHE A 70 7.42 1.38 12.55
C PHE A 70 5.98 0.86 12.56
N TYR A 71 5.75 -0.43 12.85
CA TYR A 71 4.42 -1.02 12.78
C TYR A 71 3.40 -0.34 13.69
N SER A 72 3.78 0.05 14.92
CA SER A 72 2.84 0.73 15.82
C SER A 72 2.31 2.03 15.23
N LEU A 73 3.17 2.81 14.55
CA LEU A 73 2.75 4.02 13.85
C LEU A 73 1.90 3.68 12.63
N MET A 74 2.35 2.71 11.82
CA MET A 74 1.64 2.29 10.60
C MET A 74 0.22 1.81 10.89
N VAL A 75 0.04 0.97 11.92
CA VAL A 75 -1.28 0.45 12.34
C VAL A 75 -2.20 1.59 12.77
N ARG A 76 -1.70 2.55 13.56
CA ARG A 76 -2.50 3.75 13.92
C ARG A 76 -2.93 4.53 12.69
N LEU A 77 -2.02 4.71 11.72
CA LEU A 77 -2.35 5.41 10.48
C LEU A 77 -3.37 4.64 9.64
N PHE A 78 -3.29 3.31 9.59
CA PHE A 78 -4.32 2.47 8.95
C PHE A 78 -5.70 2.70 9.56
N GLU A 79 -5.79 2.76 10.88
CA GLU A 79 -7.06 3.05 11.58
C GLU A 79 -7.57 4.45 11.26
N GLU A 80 -6.70 5.46 11.26
CA GLU A 80 -7.06 6.84 10.95
C GLU A 80 -7.59 7.01 9.53
N VAL A 81 -6.99 6.36 8.54
CA VAL A 81 -7.42 6.46 7.11
C VAL A 81 -8.49 5.43 6.75
N GLY A 82 -8.85 4.54 7.69
CA GLY A 82 -9.91 3.55 7.53
C GLY A 82 -9.55 2.36 6.62
N PHE A 83 -8.30 1.90 6.64
CA PHE A 83 -7.90 0.63 6.00
C PHE A 83 -8.36 -0.59 6.82
N ASP A 84 -8.92 -1.61 6.18
CA ASP A 84 -9.24 -2.90 6.81
C ASP A 84 -8.02 -3.83 6.79
N TYR A 85 -7.13 -3.62 7.76
CA TYR A 85 -5.84 -4.33 7.84
C TYR A 85 -5.87 -5.61 8.69
N LYS A 86 -6.88 -5.78 9.56
CA LYS A 86 -6.90 -6.86 10.56
C LYS A 86 -6.97 -8.25 9.94
N GLN A 87 -7.59 -8.36 8.78
CA GLN A 87 -7.65 -9.61 8.01
C GLN A 87 -6.31 -10.01 7.37
N PHE A 88 -5.31 -9.11 7.38
CA PHE A 88 -4.00 -9.31 6.76
C PHE A 88 -2.84 -9.31 7.77
N GLU A 89 -3.13 -9.06 9.05
CA GLU A 89 -2.13 -9.11 10.11
C GLU A 89 -1.79 -10.60 10.36
N GLU A 90 -0.57 -11.01 10.01
CA GLU A 90 -0.07 -12.33 10.40
C GLU A 90 0.11 -12.34 11.94
N LYS A 91 -0.48 -13.33 12.61
CA LYS A 91 -0.35 -13.53 14.06
C LYS A 91 1.07 -13.87 14.48
#